data_AF-Q9FUP1-F1
#
_entry.id   AF-Q9FUP1-F1
#
_cell.length_a   1.000
_cell.length_b   1.000
_cell.length_c   1.000
_cell.angle_alpha   90.00
_cell.angle_beta   90.00
_cell.angle_gamma   90.00
#
_symmetry.space_group_name_H-M   'P 1'
#
loop_
_entity.id
_entity.type
_entity.pdbx_description
1 polymer ?
#
loop_
_entity_poly.entity_id
_entity_poly.type
_entity_poly.pdbx_seq_one_letter_code
_entity_poly.pdbx_strand_id
1 'polypeptide(L)'
;LLAFGQYAGRAGLVDFLHGLGQRYLSLGYSTPFLSLGSSYMYSSLAAAKAAVISVGEEIASQGLPLGICPLVFVFTGTGNVSLGAQEIFKL
;
A
#
# COMPACT_ATOMS: atom_id res chain seq x y z
N LEU A 1 2.10 19.32 -21.31
CA LEU A 1 2.27 18.87 -19.91
C LEU A 1 2.58 17.38 -19.92
N LEU A 2 3.70 16.96 -19.31
CA LEU A 2 3.93 15.54 -19.00
C LEU A 2 3.13 15.20 -17.72
N ALA A 3 2.16 14.30 -17.82
CA ALA A 3 1.27 13.96 -16.72
C ALA A 3 1.75 12.68 -16.00
N PHE A 4 2.49 12.84 -14.90
CA PHE A 4 2.97 11.72 -14.09
C PHE A 4 2.05 11.36 -12.91
N GLY A 5 0.93 12.07 -12.75
CA GLY A 5 0.08 11.98 -11.56
C GLY A 5 -0.35 10.56 -11.22
N GLN A 6 -0.81 9.78 -12.21
CA GLN A 6 -1.26 8.40 -11.96
C GLN A 6 -0.13 7.48 -11.50
N TYR A 7 1.06 7.63 -12.06
CA TYR A 7 2.24 6.87 -11.64
C TYR A 7 2.68 7.25 -10.24
N ALA A 8 2.67 8.55 -9.91
CA ALA A 8 2.97 9.04 -8.57
C ALA A 8 1.99 8.50 -7.52
N GLY A 9 0.70 8.41 -7.85
CA GLY A 9 -0.31 7.80 -6.99
C GLY A 9 -0.05 6.33 -6.71
N ARG A 10 0.24 5.55 -7.76
CA ARG A 10 0.54 4.12 -7.63
C ARG A 10 1.78 3.87 -6.77
N ALA A 11 2.89 4.54 -7.07
CA ALA A 11 4.12 4.42 -6.30
C ALA A 11 3.93 4.89 -4.85
N GLY A 12 3.26 6.04 -4.67
CA GLY A 12 3.00 6.62 -3.36
C GLY A 12 2.19 5.72 -2.44
N LEU A 13 1.20 4.98 -2.95
CA LEU A 13 0.48 4.04 -2.09
C LEU A 13 1.33 2.82 -1.70
N VAL A 14 2.13 2.27 -2.62
CA VAL A 14 3.05 1.16 -2.29
C VAL A 14 4.03 1.59 -1.19
N ASP A 15 4.63 2.78 -1.32
CA ASP A 15 5.54 3.33 -0.32
C ASP A 15 4.83 3.62 1.01
N PHE A 16 3.58 4.09 0.96
CA PHE A 16 2.78 4.31 2.16
C PHE A 16 2.51 3.00 2.92
N LEU A 17 2.11 1.93 2.22
CA LEU A 17 1.87 0.62 2.83
C LEU A 17 3.17 0.02 3.41
N HIS A 18 4.29 0.12 2.69
CA HIS A 18 5.60 -0.24 3.23
C HIS A 18 5.92 0.53 4.52
N GLY A 19 5.71 1.84 4.52
CA GLY A 19 5.89 2.70 5.69
C GLY A 19 4.98 2.34 6.85
N LEU A 20 3.75 1.89 6.59
CA LEU A 20 2.86 1.33 7.63
C LEU A 20 3.46 0.08 8.27
N GLY A 21 4.04 -0.83 7.49
CA GLY A 21 4.74 -2.00 8.01
C GLY A 21 5.84 -1.60 9.01
N GLN A 22 6.71 -0.67 8.60
CA GLN A 22 7.78 -0.15 9.46
C GLN A 22 7.23 0.53 10.73
N ARG A 23 6.18 1.35 10.58
CA ARG A 23 5.52 2.03 11.69
C ARG A 23 4.95 1.04 12.70
N TYR A 24 4.22 0.04 12.23
CA TYR A 24 3.60 -0.95 13.12
C TYR A 24 4.63 -1.85 13.80
N LEU A 25 5.71 -2.20 13.11
CA LEU A 25 6.83 -2.90 13.74
C LEU A 25 7.44 -2.08 14.89
N SER A 26 7.62 -0.77 14.72
CA SER A 26 8.10 0.11 15.82
C SER A 26 7.13 0.18 17.01
N LEU A 27 5.86 -0.16 16.80
CA LEU A 27 4.83 -0.22 17.83
C LEU A 27 4.66 -1.63 18.42
N GLY A 28 5.49 -2.60 18.00
CA GLY A 28 5.46 -3.98 18.48
C GLY A 28 4.48 -4.90 17.74
N TYR A 29 3.93 -4.46 16.61
CA TYR A 29 3.03 -5.27 15.80
C TYR A 29 3.75 -5.85 14.58
N SER A 30 3.68 -7.17 14.42
CA SER A 30 3.98 -7.81 13.15
C SER A 30 2.74 -7.78 12.28
N THR A 31 2.82 -7.12 11.12
CA THR A 31 1.69 -6.98 10.18
C THR A 31 2.11 -7.42 8.79
N PRO A 32 1.19 -7.93 7.95
CA PRO A 32 1.47 -8.30 6.57
C PRO A 32 2.18 -7.21 5.75
N PHE A 33 1.95 -5.94 6.05
CA PHE A 33 2.62 -4.79 5.41
C PHE A 33 4.16 -4.84 5.47
N LEU A 34 4.75 -5.58 6.40
CA LEU A 34 6.21 -5.73 6.52
C LEU A 34 6.83 -6.49 5.35
N SER A 35 6.04 -7.28 4.61
CA SER A 35 6.53 -8.00 3.43
C SER A 35 6.63 -7.13 2.18
N LEU A 36 6.05 -5.92 2.20
CA LEU A 36 6.17 -4.98 1.09
C LEU A 36 7.54 -4.32 1.08
N GLY A 37 8.13 -4.19 -0.11
CA GLY A 37 9.24 -3.29 -0.37
C GLY A 37 8.73 -1.90 -0.76
N SER A 38 9.64 -0.92 -0.76
CA SER A 38 9.37 0.39 -1.37
C SER A 38 9.15 0.25 -2.87
N SER A 39 8.41 1.18 -3.46
CA SER A 39 8.01 1.20 -4.87
C SER A 39 9.20 1.06 -5.83
N TYR A 40 10.33 1.71 -5.52
CA TYR A 40 11.56 1.66 -6.33
C TYR A 40 12.25 0.29 -6.34
N MET A 41 11.91 -0.61 -5.42
CA MET A 41 12.49 -1.96 -5.35
C MET A 41 11.86 -2.91 -6.38
N TYR A 42 10.70 -2.56 -6.94
CA TYR A 42 10.02 -3.36 -7.93
C TYR A 42 10.43 -2.97 -9.35
N SER A 43 10.85 -3.95 -10.14
CA SER A 43 11.26 -3.75 -11.55
C SER A 43 10.10 -3.41 -12.49
N SER A 44 8.86 -3.62 -12.05
CA SER A 44 7.67 -3.33 -12.85
C SER A 44 6.45 -3.07 -11.97
N LEU A 45 5.46 -2.38 -12.55
CA LEU A 45 4.15 -2.20 -11.90
C LEU A 45 3.47 -3.53 -11.61
N ALA A 46 3.61 -4.54 -12.50
CA ALA A 46 3.03 -5.86 -12.28
C ALA A 46 3.61 -6.54 -11.03
N ALA A 47 4.94 -6.45 -10.83
CA ALA A 47 5.59 -6.99 -9.63
C ALA A 47 5.12 -6.28 -8.35
N ALA A 48 5.01 -4.95 -8.37
CA ALA A 48 4.49 -4.19 -7.24
C ALA A 48 3.03 -4.57 -6.92
N LYS A 49 2.17 -4.71 -7.95
CA LYS A 49 0.78 -5.15 -7.77
C LYS A 49 0.68 -6.55 -7.19
N ALA A 50 1.49 -7.50 -7.66
CA ALA A 50 1.51 -8.86 -7.13
C ALA A 50 1.88 -8.89 -5.64
N ALA A 51 2.83 -8.04 -5.22
CA ALA A 51 3.18 -7.93 -3.80
C ALA A 51 2.03 -7.35 -2.96
N VAL A 52 1.34 -6.33 -3.46
CA VAL A 52 0.16 -5.75 -2.77
C VAL A 52 -0.98 -6.77 -2.66
N ILE A 53 -1.25 -7.54 -3.73
CA ILE A 53 -2.25 -8.62 -3.71
C ILE A 53 -1.91 -9.66 -2.65
N SER A 54 -0.66 -10.13 -2.60
CA SER A 54 -0.23 -11.12 -1.60
C SER A 54 -0.45 -10.64 -0.16
N VAL A 55 -0.25 -9.34 0.10
CA VAL A 55 -0.50 -8.72 1.40
C VAL A 55 -2.00 -8.63 1.68
N GLY A 56 -2.80 -8.27 0.68
CA GLY A 56 -4.26 -8.26 0.78
C GLY A 56 -4.84 -9.64 1.10
N GLU A 57 -4.32 -10.69 0.46
CA GLU A 57 -4.69 -12.09 0.72
C GLU A 57 -4.30 -12.54 2.13
N GLU A 58 -3.12 -12.15 2.62
CA GLU A 58 -2.70 -12.43 3.99
C GLU A 58 -3.61 -11.72 5.01
N ILE A 59 -3.96 -10.45 4.78
CA ILE A 59 -4.91 -9.70 5.60
C ILE A 59 -6.31 -10.32 5.56
N ALA A 60 -6.77 -10.78 4.40
CA ALA A 60 -8.08 -11.41 4.26
C ALA A 60 -8.16 -12.77 4.99
N SER A 61 -7.06 -13.52 5.01
CA SER A 61 -7.01 -14.86 5.63
C SER A 61 -6.71 -14.83 7.13
N GLN A 62 -5.82 -13.93 7.57
CA GLN A 62 -5.34 -13.90 8.97
C GLN A 62 -5.83 -12.67 9.74
N GLY A 63 -6.36 -11.66 9.06
CA GLY A 63 -6.72 -10.39 9.65
C GLY A 63 -5.52 -9.50 9.97
N LEU A 64 -5.78 -8.45 10.75
CA LEU A 64 -4.76 -7.59 11.33
C LEU A 64 -4.83 -7.71 12.86
N PRO A 65 -3.73 -7.41 13.59
CA PRO A 65 -3.76 -7.36 15.05
C PRO A 65 -4.88 -6.44 15.57
N LEU A 66 -5.65 -6.91 16.55
CA LEU A 66 -6.82 -6.17 17.06
C LEU A 66 -6.46 -4.77 17.57
N GLY A 67 -5.25 -4.57 18.08
CA GLY A 67 -4.78 -3.28 18.59
C GLY A 67 -4.63 -2.18 17.53
N ILE A 68 -4.65 -2.52 16.23
CA ILE A 68 -4.58 -1.55 15.13
C ILE A 68 -5.89 -1.46 14.33
N CYS A 69 -6.92 -2.23 14.73
CA CYS A 69 -8.21 -2.25 14.08
C CYS A 69 -9.24 -1.35 14.81
N PRO A 70 -10.14 -0.67 14.08
CA PRO A 70 -10.23 -0.64 12.62
C PRO A 70 -9.13 0.23 11.99
N LEU A 71 -8.62 -0.20 10.84
CA LEU A 71 -7.72 0.61 10.03
C LEU A 71 -8.53 1.33 8.94
N VAL A 72 -8.56 2.66 9.01
CA VAL A 72 -9.37 3.50 8.11
C VAL A 72 -8.47 4.30 7.18
N PHE A 73 -8.73 4.21 5.88
CA PHE A 73 -8.02 4.95 4.84
C PHE A 73 -8.93 6.05 4.27
N VAL A 74 -8.40 7.26 4.14
CA VAL A 74 -9.10 8.40 3.54
C VAL A 74 -8.29 8.91 2.36
N PHE A 75 -8.93 9.01 1.20
CA PHE A 75 -8.33 9.56 -0.02
C PHE A 75 -8.89 10.96 -0.26
N THR A 76 -8.03 11.97 -0.21
CA THR A 76 -8.42 13.36 -0.49
C THR A 76 -8.06 13.75 -1.92
N GLY A 77 -9.03 14.31 -2.64
CA GLY A 77 -8.87 14.75 -4.03
C GLY A 77 -9.31 13.70 -5.05
N THR A 78 -9.64 14.17 -6.26
CA THR A 78 -10.21 13.37 -7.36
C THR A 78 -9.33 13.35 -8.62
N GLY A 79 -8.11 13.89 -8.53
CA GLY A 79 -7.15 13.93 -9.63
C GLY A 79 -6.39 12.62 -9.84
N ASN A 80 -5.55 12.59 -10.89
CA ASN A 80 -4.81 11.39 -11.32
C ASN A 80 -3.96 10.73 -10.23
N VAL A 81 -3.40 11.49 -9.29
CA VAL A 81 -2.65 10.94 -8.15
C VAL A 81 -3.56 10.13 -7.23
N SER A 82 -4.70 10.69 -6.84
CA SER A 82 -5.68 9.98 -6.00
C SER A 82 -6.21 8.73 -6.70
N LEU A 83 -6.53 8.83 -7.99
CA LEU A 83 -6.98 7.69 -8.79
C LEU A 83 -5.91 6.59 -8.88
N GLY A 84 -4.63 6.95 -9.08
CA GLY A 84 -3.52 6.01 -9.11
C GLY A 84 -3.30 5.30 -7.77
N ALA A 85 -3.45 6.02 -6.65
CA ALA A 85 -3.37 5.42 -5.32
C ALA A 85 -4.55 4.46 -5.10
N GLN A 86 -5.78 4.89 -5.37
CA GLN A 86 -6.97 4.05 -5.22
C GLN A 86 -6.94 2.80 -6.11
N GLU A 87 -6.29 2.85 -7.28
CA GLU A 87 -6.08 1.67 -8.13
C GLU A 87 -5.28 0.59 -7.41
N ILE A 88 -4.22 0.96 -6.70
CA ILE A 88 -3.42 0.02 -5.92
C ILE A 88 -4.18 -0.43 -4.66
N PHE A 89 -4.97 0.45 -4.04
CA PHE A 89 -5.73 0.14 -2.81
C PHE A 89 -6.85 -0.89 -3.02
N LYS A 90 -7.38 -0.98 -4.24
CA LYS A 90 -8.50 -1.85 -4.60
C LYS A 90 -8.08 -3.25 -5.07
N LEU A 91 -6.78 -3.53 -5.10
CA LEU A 91 -6.22 -4.86 -5.40
C LEU A 91 -6.45 -5.80 -4.22
#